data_AF-A0A1I3JG50-F1
#
_entry.id   AF-A0A1I3JG50-F1
#
_cell.length_a   1.000
_cell.length_b   1.000
_cell.length_c   1.000
_cell.angle_alpha   90.00
_cell.angle_beta   90.00
_cell.angle_gamma   90.00
#
_symmetry.space_group_name_H-M   'P 1'
#
loop_
_entity.id
_entity.type
_entity.pdbx_description
1 polymer ?
#
loop_
_entity_poly.entity_id
_entity_poly.type
_entity_poly.pdbx_seq_one_letter_code
_entity_poly.pdbx_strand_id
1 'polypeptide(L)'
;MLKQIKKMLTGPLPTTAKIDKASASIEIPALEVALATAQDRRAALLLDGSVDEILAAERAVDEARIELERGQVALVELERRRAEAEAKAARDALESRRGEVEAKVAHAVKRIEAEYPKHAEAIAELAALAKEADASAHAWLRAIIDDEAGGLPPVVSVATSLGWDAEFFSNPDFSDAIVLPPVCDFDGYNDEKSFVTHMHHFAVYGGGMGGDKLLTQQAQGPRWGRV
;
A
#
# COMPACT_ATOMS: atom_id res chain seq x y z
N MET A 1 29.57 30.33 -8.21
CA MET A 1 29.09 29.11 -7.56
C MET A 1 27.97 29.40 -6.54
N LEU A 2 28.21 30.15 -5.46
CA LEU A 2 27.19 30.46 -4.43
C LEU A 2 25.88 31.10 -4.92
N LYS A 3 25.90 31.98 -5.94
CA LYS A 3 24.66 32.53 -6.54
C LYS A 3 23.76 31.43 -7.11
N GLN A 4 24.35 30.38 -7.67
CA GLN A 4 23.64 29.27 -8.27
C GLN A 4 23.02 28.37 -7.20
N ILE A 5 23.77 28.10 -6.13
CA ILE A 5 23.28 27.38 -4.95
C ILE A 5 22.14 28.16 -4.28
N LYS A 6 22.29 29.47 -4.05
CA LYS A 6 21.23 30.32 -3.50
C LYS A 6 19.94 30.29 -4.33
N LYS A 7 20.06 30.24 -5.66
CA LYS A 7 18.90 30.08 -6.56
C LYS A 7 18.25 28.70 -6.43
N MET A 8 19.03 27.64 -6.22
CA MET A 8 18.50 26.30 -5.94
C MET A 8 17.81 26.21 -4.58
N LEU A 9 18.29 26.94 -3.58
CA LEU A 9 17.71 26.95 -2.23
C LEU A 9 16.39 27.71 -2.12
N THR A 10 16.13 28.64 -3.03
CA THR A 10 14.95 29.52 -3.00
C THR A 10 13.86 29.09 -3.98
N GLY A 11 14.13 28.10 -4.84
CA GLY A 11 13.20 27.59 -5.85
C GLY A 11 12.47 26.31 -5.45
N PRO A 12 11.74 25.69 -6.40
CA PRO A 12 11.14 24.36 -6.23
C PRO A 12 12.19 23.33 -5.81
N LEU A 13 11.78 22.33 -5.02
CA LEU A 13 12.68 21.29 -4.52
C LEU A 13 13.43 20.63 -5.69
N PRO A 14 14.76 20.74 -5.76
CA PRO A 14 15.53 20.16 -6.85
C PRO A 14 15.59 18.64 -6.74
N THR A 15 15.83 17.98 -7.88
CA THR A 15 16.06 16.53 -7.91
C THR A 15 17.40 16.19 -7.25
N THR A 16 17.53 14.97 -6.72
CA THR A 16 18.79 14.45 -6.14
C THR A 16 19.97 14.66 -7.09
N ALA A 17 19.82 14.33 -8.38
CA ALA A 17 20.86 14.55 -9.39
C ALA A 17 21.30 16.03 -9.55
N LYS A 18 20.39 16.99 -9.38
CA LYS A 18 20.73 18.42 -9.40
C LYS A 18 21.47 18.83 -8.12
N ILE A 19 21.07 18.27 -6.97
CA ILE A 19 21.72 18.50 -5.68
C ILE A 19 23.14 17.93 -5.69
N ASP A 20 23.34 16.68 -6.14
CA ASP A 20 24.65 16.03 -6.22
C ASP A 20 25.61 16.83 -7.11
N LYS A 21 25.13 17.33 -8.25
CA LYS A 21 25.91 18.21 -9.14
C LYS A 21 26.30 19.53 -8.47
N ALA A 22 25.42 20.11 -7.66
CA ALA A 22 25.70 21.35 -6.93
C ALA A 22 26.71 21.11 -5.80
N SER A 23 26.56 20.02 -5.05
CA SER A 23 27.51 19.62 -3.99
C SER A 23 28.90 19.38 -4.56
N ALA A 24 29.01 18.65 -5.68
CA ALA A 24 30.27 18.41 -6.37
C ALA A 24 30.94 19.68 -6.91
N SER A 25 30.21 20.80 -7.04
CA SER A 25 30.80 22.07 -7.44
C SER A 25 31.43 22.85 -6.27
N ILE A 26 31.21 22.43 -5.03
CA ILE A 26 31.76 23.05 -3.82
C ILE A 26 33.05 22.32 -3.42
N GLU A 27 34.19 22.86 -3.86
CA GLU A 27 35.51 22.32 -3.58
C GLU A 27 36.06 22.88 -2.26
N ILE A 28 35.65 22.30 -1.12
CA ILE A 28 36.13 22.71 0.21
C ILE A 28 37.67 22.71 0.31
N PRO A 29 38.40 21.68 -0.17
CA PRO A 29 39.86 21.68 -0.12
C PRO A 29 40.48 22.87 -0.88
N ALA A 30 39.89 23.28 -2.00
CA ALA A 30 40.37 24.43 -2.74
C ALA A 30 40.13 25.75 -1.98
N LEU A 31 39.01 25.86 -1.26
CA LEU A 31 38.71 27.01 -0.40
C LEU A 31 39.64 27.08 0.82
N GLU A 32 39.97 25.94 1.42
CA GLU A 32 40.95 25.83 2.51
C GLU A 32 42.36 26.25 2.06
N VAL A 33 42.79 25.79 0.88
CA VAL A 33 44.06 26.21 0.26
C VAL A 33 44.07 27.71 -0.04
N ALA A 34 42.96 28.26 -0.52
CA ALA A 34 42.84 29.70 -0.77
C ALA A 34 42.97 30.53 0.53
N LEU A 35 42.34 30.08 1.61
CA LEU A 35 42.47 30.71 2.93
C LEU A 35 43.90 30.63 3.46
N ALA A 36 44.53 29.47 3.40
CA ALA A 36 45.93 29.29 3.81
C ALA A 36 46.87 30.20 3.02
N THR A 37 46.71 30.26 1.69
CA THR A 37 47.51 31.12 0.81
C THR A 37 47.34 32.61 1.16
N ALA A 38 46.12 33.05 1.49
CA ALA A 38 45.87 34.42 1.91
C ALA A 38 46.52 34.74 3.27
N GLN A 39 46.50 33.78 4.21
CA GLN A 39 47.14 33.90 5.52
C GLN A 39 48.66 33.96 5.41
N ASP A 40 49.28 33.11 4.58
CA ASP A 40 50.71 33.09 4.32
C ASP A 40 51.18 34.42 3.72
N ARG A 41 50.42 34.94 2.74
CA ARG A 41 50.69 36.26 2.15
C ARG A 41 50.62 37.39 3.17
N ARG A 42 49.61 37.37 4.04
CA ARG A 42 49.49 38.35 5.14
C ARG A 42 50.69 38.25 6.08
N ALA A 43 51.12 37.04 6.44
CA ALA A 43 52.26 36.83 7.33
C ALA A 43 53.57 37.36 6.74
N ALA A 44 53.79 37.17 5.43
CA ALA A 44 54.95 37.73 4.74
C ALA A 44 54.96 39.28 4.78
N LEU A 45 53.84 39.91 4.45
CA LEU A 45 53.71 41.38 4.39
C LEU A 45 53.83 42.07 5.75
N LEU A 46 53.64 41.36 6.87
CA LEU A 46 53.85 41.94 8.20
C LEU A 46 55.34 42.21 8.50
N LEU A 47 56.26 41.59 7.76
CA LEU A 47 57.70 41.74 7.96
C LEU A 47 58.30 42.90 7.14
N ASP A 48 57.84 43.09 5.90
CA ASP A 48 58.45 44.03 4.95
C ASP A 48 57.44 44.85 4.10
N GLY A 49 56.14 44.62 4.28
CA GLY A 49 55.09 45.26 3.50
C GLY A 49 54.70 46.65 4.02
N SER A 50 54.10 47.44 3.13
CA SER A 50 53.46 48.71 3.49
C SER A 50 52.14 48.49 4.23
N VAL A 51 51.69 49.51 4.96
CA VAL A 51 50.40 49.49 5.68
C VAL A 51 49.23 49.17 4.73
N ASP A 52 49.23 49.73 3.53
CA ASP A 52 48.16 49.50 2.54
C ASP A 52 48.15 48.06 2.04
N GLU A 53 49.32 47.44 1.86
CA GLU A 53 49.44 46.03 1.45
C GLU A 53 48.96 45.08 2.55
N ILE A 54 49.27 45.39 3.81
CA ILE A 54 48.80 44.62 4.97
C ILE A 54 47.26 44.68 5.04
N LEU A 55 46.67 45.86 4.92
CA LEU A 55 45.21 46.03 4.95
C LEU A 55 44.52 45.31 3.78
N ALA A 56 45.12 45.31 2.59
CA ALA A 56 44.60 44.56 1.45
C ALA A 56 44.67 43.04 1.69
N ALA A 57 45.77 42.54 2.28
CA ALA A 57 45.91 41.13 2.63
C ALA A 57 44.94 40.69 3.73
N GLU A 58 44.66 41.54 4.71
CA GLU A 58 43.64 41.27 5.74
C GLU A 58 42.25 41.12 5.14
N ARG A 59 41.88 42.01 4.21
CA ARG A 59 40.60 41.88 3.48
C ARG A 59 40.53 40.58 2.69
N ALA A 60 41.62 40.17 2.04
CA ALA A 60 41.66 38.91 1.29
C ALA A 60 41.51 37.68 2.20
N VAL A 61 42.08 37.70 3.41
CA VAL A 61 41.88 36.64 4.41
C VAL A 61 40.42 36.58 4.85
N ASP A 62 39.80 37.73 5.16
CA ASP A 62 38.39 37.78 5.55
C ASP A 62 37.46 37.27 4.44
N GLU A 63 37.71 37.66 3.18
CA GLU A 63 36.96 37.18 2.02
C GLU A 63 37.09 35.67 1.84
N ALA A 64 38.31 35.12 1.94
CA ALA A 64 38.56 33.68 1.82
C ALA A 64 37.90 32.89 2.97
N ARG A 65 37.95 33.40 4.20
CA ARG A 65 37.26 32.80 5.36
C ARG A 65 35.75 32.74 5.14
N ILE A 66 35.15 33.87 4.74
CA ILE A 66 33.70 33.96 4.50
C ILE A 66 33.28 33.00 3.38
N GLU A 67 34.09 32.86 2.32
CA GLU A 67 33.76 31.94 1.22
C GLU A 67 33.86 30.47 1.67
N LEU A 68 34.85 30.10 2.47
CA LEU A 68 34.96 28.77 3.08
C LEU A 68 33.76 28.45 3.96
N GLU A 69 33.39 29.35 4.89
CA GLU A 69 32.23 29.20 5.77
C GLU A 69 30.94 29.04 4.95
N ARG A 70 30.75 29.86 3.91
CA ARG A 70 29.59 29.75 3.02
C ARG A 70 29.57 28.44 2.25
N GLY A 71 30.72 27.95 1.81
CA GLY A 71 30.84 26.64 1.16
C GLY A 71 30.42 25.50 2.09
N GLN A 72 30.90 25.50 3.33
CA GLN A 72 30.55 24.51 4.34
C GLN A 72 29.05 24.53 4.67
N VAL A 73 28.49 25.72 4.91
CA VAL A 73 27.05 25.89 5.17
C VAL A 73 26.21 25.45 3.97
N ALA A 74 26.66 25.76 2.75
CA ALA A 74 25.98 25.34 1.54
C ALA A 74 25.94 23.81 1.39
N LEU A 75 27.01 23.09 1.72
CA LEU A 75 27.02 21.63 1.69
C LEU A 75 26.05 21.02 2.69
N VAL A 76 26.02 21.53 3.93
CA VAL A 76 25.08 21.04 4.97
C VAL A 76 23.63 21.22 4.53
N GLU A 77 23.28 22.38 3.96
CA GLU A 77 21.93 22.61 3.47
C GLU A 77 21.61 21.76 2.23
N LEU A 78 22.56 21.55 1.31
CA LEU A 78 22.36 20.67 0.16
C LEU A 78 22.10 19.22 0.60
N GLU A 79 22.81 18.73 1.63
CA GLU A 79 22.57 17.40 2.20
C GLU A 79 21.17 17.29 2.82
N ARG A 80 20.76 18.31 3.58
CA ARG A 80 19.40 18.39 4.13
C ARG A 80 18.33 18.32 3.03
N ARG A 81 18.53 19.07 1.94
CA ARG A 81 17.64 19.07 0.76
C ARG A 81 17.67 17.74 0.01
N ARG A 82 18.80 17.04 -0.01
CA ARG A 82 18.95 15.71 -0.61
C ARG A 82 18.03 14.71 0.10
N ALA A 83 18.08 14.68 1.43
CA ALA A 83 17.21 13.84 2.24
C ALA A 83 15.72 14.17 2.01
N GLU A 84 15.35 15.45 1.90
CA GLU A 84 13.98 15.85 1.56
C GLU A 84 13.54 15.38 0.17
N ALA A 85 14.41 15.49 -0.84
CA ALA A 85 14.13 15.06 -2.19
C ALA A 85 13.95 13.53 -2.29
N GLU A 86 14.80 12.76 -1.59
CA GLU A 86 14.67 11.30 -1.50
C GLU A 86 13.37 10.89 -0.80
N ALA A 87 13.04 11.52 0.33
CA ALA A 87 11.80 11.26 1.06
C ALA A 87 10.56 11.60 0.21
N LYS A 88 10.62 12.71 -0.56
CA LYS A 88 9.54 13.07 -1.47
C LYS A 88 9.39 12.04 -2.60
N ALA A 89 10.49 11.65 -3.24
CA ALA A 89 10.45 10.65 -4.32
C ALA A 89 9.88 9.31 -3.85
N ALA A 90 10.25 8.86 -2.65
CA ALA A 90 9.71 7.65 -2.05
C ALA A 90 8.20 7.76 -1.79
N ARG A 91 7.73 8.91 -1.27
CA ARG A 91 6.29 9.16 -1.06
C ARG A 91 5.52 9.21 -2.38
N ASP A 92 6.04 9.91 -3.38
CA ASP A 92 5.40 10.01 -4.70
C ASP A 92 5.27 8.61 -5.35
N ALA A 93 6.28 7.75 -5.22
CA ALA A 93 6.23 6.37 -5.71
C ALA A 93 5.17 5.51 -4.99
N LEU A 94 5.05 5.67 -3.66
CA LEU A 94 4.02 5.00 -2.88
C LEU A 94 2.61 5.47 -3.25
N GLU A 95 2.41 6.78 -3.44
CA GLU A 95 1.11 7.33 -3.86
C GLU A 95 0.72 6.84 -5.26
N SER A 96 1.67 6.78 -6.19
CA SER A 96 1.43 6.20 -7.53
C SER A 96 0.99 4.74 -7.43
N ARG A 97 1.72 3.92 -6.65
CA ARG A 97 1.37 2.51 -6.43
C ARG A 97 0.01 2.35 -5.78
N ARG A 98 -0.33 3.22 -4.82
CA ARG A 98 -1.65 3.25 -4.19
C ARG A 98 -2.75 3.50 -5.22
N GLY A 99 -2.60 4.51 -6.09
CA GLY A 99 -3.57 4.79 -7.14
C GLY A 99 -3.80 3.62 -8.10
N GLU A 100 -2.74 2.90 -8.48
CA GLU A 100 -2.85 1.68 -9.29
C GLU A 100 -3.63 0.56 -8.59
N VAL A 101 -3.40 0.37 -7.29
CA VAL A 101 -4.13 -0.62 -6.48
C VAL A 101 -5.60 -0.24 -6.34
N GLU A 102 -5.90 1.02 -6.04
CA GLU A 102 -7.27 1.55 -5.95
C GLU A 102 -8.04 1.33 -7.26
N ALA A 103 -7.39 1.58 -8.41
CA ALA A 103 -7.99 1.35 -9.72
C ALA A 103 -8.30 -0.14 -9.99
N LYS A 104 -7.39 -1.05 -9.60
CA LYS A 104 -7.61 -2.50 -9.72
C LYS A 104 -8.78 -2.98 -8.86
N VAL A 105 -8.84 -2.49 -7.61
CA VAL A 105 -9.95 -2.81 -6.70
C VAL A 105 -11.27 -2.29 -7.26
N ALA A 106 -11.33 -1.01 -7.67
CA ALA A 106 -12.54 -0.42 -8.24
C ALA A 106 -13.02 -1.16 -9.49
N HIS A 107 -12.10 -1.57 -10.37
CA HIS A 107 -12.42 -2.38 -11.53
C HIS A 107 -12.99 -3.75 -11.14
N ALA A 108 -12.37 -4.45 -10.19
CA ALA A 108 -12.85 -5.74 -9.71
C ALA A 108 -14.24 -5.63 -9.07
N VAL A 109 -14.46 -4.66 -8.19
CA VAL A 109 -15.75 -4.39 -7.55
C VAL A 109 -16.83 -4.15 -8.61
N LYS A 110 -16.59 -3.24 -9.56
CA LYS A 110 -17.55 -2.94 -10.64
C LYS A 110 -17.93 -4.19 -11.43
N ARG A 111 -16.96 -5.07 -11.70
CA ARG A 111 -17.20 -6.30 -12.45
C ARG A 111 -17.99 -7.32 -11.63
N ILE A 112 -17.66 -7.48 -10.35
CA ILE A 112 -18.39 -8.34 -9.42
C ILE A 112 -19.83 -7.85 -9.30
N GLU A 113 -20.07 -6.56 -9.03
CA GLU A 113 -21.41 -5.99 -8.92
C GLU A 113 -22.26 -6.20 -10.18
N ALA A 114 -21.64 -6.22 -11.37
CA ALA A 114 -22.34 -6.41 -12.63
C ALA A 114 -22.63 -7.88 -12.99
N GLU A 115 -21.70 -8.79 -12.69
CA GLU A 115 -21.75 -10.19 -13.14
C GLU A 115 -22.23 -11.15 -12.04
N TYR A 116 -21.87 -10.89 -10.79
CA TYR A 116 -22.08 -11.81 -9.68
C TYR A 116 -23.56 -12.10 -9.39
N PRO A 117 -24.49 -11.13 -9.27
CA PRO A 117 -25.87 -11.41 -8.87
C PRO A 117 -26.54 -12.45 -9.78
N LYS A 118 -26.42 -12.26 -11.10
CA LYS A 118 -26.96 -13.20 -12.09
C LYS A 118 -26.39 -14.62 -11.94
N HIS A 119 -25.08 -14.75 -11.71
CA HIS A 119 -24.47 -16.06 -11.54
C HIS A 119 -24.84 -16.70 -10.20
N ALA A 120 -24.93 -15.89 -9.15
CA ALA A 120 -25.29 -16.34 -7.82
C ALA A 120 -26.74 -16.83 -7.76
N GLU A 121 -27.68 -16.14 -8.42
CA GLU A 121 -29.06 -16.59 -8.58
C GLU A 121 -29.14 -17.96 -9.28
N ALA A 122 -28.46 -18.12 -10.42
CA ALA A 122 -28.47 -19.39 -11.14
C ALA A 122 -27.88 -20.55 -10.31
N ILE A 123 -26.84 -20.29 -9.52
CA ILE A 123 -26.26 -21.29 -8.61
C ILE A 123 -27.23 -21.59 -7.47
N ALA A 124 -27.89 -20.57 -6.90
CA ALA A 124 -28.89 -20.73 -5.84
C ALA A 124 -30.10 -21.55 -6.30
N GLU A 125 -30.56 -21.37 -7.55
CA GLU A 125 -31.62 -22.19 -8.15
C GLU A 125 -31.20 -23.66 -8.28
N LEU A 126 -29.98 -23.94 -8.74
CA LEU A 126 -29.45 -25.31 -8.81
C LEU A 126 -29.33 -25.95 -7.43
N ALA A 127 -28.90 -25.17 -6.45
CA ALA A 127 -28.78 -25.62 -5.07
C ALA A 127 -30.15 -25.93 -4.45
N ALA A 128 -31.18 -25.13 -4.73
CA ALA A 128 -32.56 -25.39 -4.31
C ALA A 128 -33.12 -26.67 -4.95
N LEU A 129 -32.88 -26.88 -6.26
CA LEU A 129 -33.26 -28.11 -6.96
C LEU A 129 -32.61 -29.35 -6.33
N ALA A 130 -31.30 -29.28 -6.05
CA ALA A 130 -30.59 -30.38 -5.41
C ALA A 130 -31.16 -30.69 -4.02
N LYS A 131 -31.44 -29.65 -3.22
CA LYS A 131 -32.04 -29.79 -1.88
C LYS A 131 -33.38 -30.51 -1.92
N GLU A 132 -34.25 -30.20 -2.88
CA GLU A 132 -35.54 -30.88 -3.04
C GLU A 132 -35.38 -32.35 -3.43
N ALA A 133 -34.44 -32.65 -4.34
CA ALA A 133 -34.13 -34.01 -4.74
C ALA A 133 -33.53 -34.83 -3.58
N ASP A 134 -32.61 -34.24 -2.81
CA ASP A 134 -32.00 -34.87 -1.63
C ASP A 134 -33.02 -35.11 -0.53
N ALA A 135 -33.92 -34.16 -0.27
CA ALA A 135 -35.03 -34.36 0.66
C ALA A 135 -35.92 -35.55 0.25
N SER A 136 -36.18 -35.71 -1.06
CA SER A 136 -36.94 -36.83 -1.59
C SER A 136 -36.19 -38.17 -1.46
N ALA A 137 -34.88 -38.20 -1.74
CA ALA A 137 -34.03 -39.37 -1.55
C ALA A 137 -33.95 -39.79 -0.07
N HIS A 138 -33.82 -38.83 0.84
CA HIS A 138 -33.82 -39.06 2.28
C HIS A 138 -35.16 -39.58 2.79
N ALA A 139 -36.29 -39.03 2.31
CA ALA A 139 -37.62 -39.54 2.64
C ALA A 139 -37.82 -40.98 2.13
N TRP A 140 -37.32 -41.30 0.94
CA TRP A 140 -37.36 -42.66 0.40
C TRP A 140 -36.49 -43.64 1.20
N LEU A 141 -35.27 -43.24 1.55
CA LEU A 141 -34.39 -44.04 2.41
C LEU A 141 -35.05 -44.32 3.77
N ARG A 142 -35.77 -43.34 4.32
CA ARG A 142 -36.55 -43.51 5.55
C ARG A 142 -37.63 -44.59 5.40
N ALA A 143 -38.39 -44.59 4.30
CA ALA A 143 -39.40 -45.61 4.02
C ALA A 143 -38.80 -47.03 3.86
N ILE A 144 -37.58 -47.14 3.33
CA ILE A 144 -36.84 -48.43 3.30
C ILE A 144 -36.47 -48.89 4.71
N ILE A 145 -35.94 -47.99 5.55
CA ILE A 145 -35.55 -48.32 6.93
C ILE A 145 -36.76 -48.76 7.76
N ASP A 146 -37.91 -48.13 7.53
CA ASP A 146 -39.16 -48.42 8.23
C ASP A 146 -39.91 -49.64 7.62
N ASP A 147 -39.28 -50.38 6.68
CA ASP A 147 -39.79 -51.59 5.97
C ASP A 147 -41.08 -51.37 5.14
N GLU A 148 -41.40 -50.12 4.82
CA GLU A 148 -42.58 -49.76 4.00
C GLU A 148 -42.33 -49.98 2.50
N ALA A 149 -41.07 -50.05 2.08
CA ALA A 149 -40.66 -50.12 0.67
C ALA A 149 -40.58 -51.54 0.08
N GLY A 150 -40.85 -52.59 0.87
CA GLY A 150 -40.97 -53.97 0.36
C GLY A 150 -39.73 -54.52 -0.35
N GLY A 151 -38.52 -54.16 0.10
CA GLY A 151 -37.25 -54.65 -0.45
C GLY A 151 -36.76 -53.92 -1.71
N LEU A 152 -37.35 -52.78 -2.07
CA LEU A 152 -36.84 -51.92 -3.13
C LEU A 152 -35.49 -51.26 -2.75
N PRO A 153 -34.61 -50.98 -3.73
CA PRO A 153 -33.28 -50.42 -3.47
C PRO A 153 -33.34 -48.95 -3.04
N PRO A 154 -32.30 -48.46 -2.34
CA PRO A 154 -32.18 -47.05 -2.00
C PRO A 154 -31.98 -46.19 -3.25
N VAL A 155 -32.53 -44.98 -3.19
CA VAL A 155 -32.17 -43.87 -4.08
C VAL A 155 -31.13 -43.05 -3.34
N VAL A 156 -29.98 -42.83 -3.98
CA VAL A 156 -28.86 -42.09 -3.38
C VAL A 156 -29.05 -40.58 -3.58
N SER A 157 -28.39 -39.77 -2.76
CA SER A 157 -28.44 -38.31 -2.86
C SER A 157 -27.83 -37.81 -4.18
N VAL A 158 -28.10 -36.55 -4.51
CA VAL A 158 -27.49 -35.78 -5.60
C VAL A 158 -25.98 -35.74 -5.40
N ALA A 159 -25.50 -35.49 -4.17
CA ALA A 159 -24.06 -35.48 -3.87
C ALA A 159 -23.39 -36.83 -4.19
N THR A 160 -23.98 -37.94 -3.76
CA THR A 160 -23.50 -39.29 -4.10
C THR A 160 -23.55 -39.55 -5.61
N SER A 161 -24.61 -39.12 -6.29
CA SER A 161 -24.78 -39.29 -7.73
C SER A 161 -23.77 -38.50 -8.56
N LEU A 162 -23.34 -37.34 -8.05
CA LEU A 162 -22.25 -36.53 -8.60
C LEU A 162 -20.85 -37.06 -8.25
N GLY A 163 -20.77 -38.14 -7.47
CA GLY A 163 -19.51 -38.78 -7.08
C GLY A 163 -18.75 -38.08 -5.96
N TRP A 164 -19.38 -37.15 -5.23
CA TRP A 164 -18.71 -36.39 -4.17
C TRP A 164 -18.18 -37.28 -3.05
N ASP A 165 -18.89 -38.36 -2.75
CA ASP A 165 -18.53 -39.33 -1.72
C ASP A 165 -17.22 -40.07 -1.99
N ALA A 166 -16.73 -40.04 -3.24
CA ALA A 166 -15.43 -40.61 -3.60
C ALA A 166 -14.26 -39.64 -3.36
N GLU A 167 -14.54 -38.34 -3.22
CA GLU A 167 -13.53 -37.27 -3.19
C GLU A 167 -13.50 -36.52 -1.85
N PHE A 168 -14.64 -36.39 -1.16
CA PHE A 168 -14.76 -35.66 0.09
C PHE A 168 -15.06 -36.59 1.28
N PHE A 169 -14.61 -36.21 2.48
CA PHE A 169 -14.74 -37.03 3.69
C PHE A 169 -15.99 -36.66 4.51
N SER A 170 -16.23 -35.36 4.66
CA SER A 170 -17.54 -34.82 5.02
C SER A 170 -18.29 -34.74 3.70
N ASN A 171 -19.37 -35.50 3.52
CA ASN A 171 -20.20 -35.45 2.33
C ASN A 171 -21.41 -34.57 2.63
N PRO A 172 -21.28 -33.22 2.65
CA PRO A 172 -22.45 -32.37 2.75
C PRO A 172 -23.29 -32.55 1.48
N ASP A 173 -24.60 -32.37 1.61
CA ASP A 173 -25.48 -32.24 0.45
C ASP A 173 -24.99 -31.09 -0.43
N PHE A 174 -25.24 -31.18 -1.75
CA PHE A 174 -24.77 -30.18 -2.71
C PHE A 174 -25.24 -28.76 -2.34
N SER A 175 -26.45 -28.63 -1.81
CA SER A 175 -27.01 -27.35 -1.36
C SER A 175 -26.25 -26.74 -0.18
N ASP A 176 -25.70 -27.57 0.70
CA ASP A 176 -25.10 -27.14 1.95
C ASP A 176 -23.62 -26.74 1.75
N ALA A 177 -22.98 -27.29 0.72
CA ALA A 177 -21.62 -26.91 0.32
C ALA A 177 -21.56 -25.53 -0.38
N ILE A 178 -22.69 -24.97 -0.81
CA ILE A 178 -22.75 -23.69 -1.51
C ILE A 178 -23.01 -22.57 -0.50
N VAL A 179 -22.06 -21.64 -0.39
CA VAL A 179 -22.18 -20.41 0.40
C VAL A 179 -21.93 -19.22 -0.51
N LEU A 180 -22.95 -18.38 -0.72
CA LEU A 180 -22.87 -17.21 -1.60
C LEU A 180 -23.12 -15.94 -0.79
N PRO A 181 -22.15 -15.01 -0.68
CA PRO A 181 -22.35 -13.75 0.02
C PRO A 181 -23.38 -12.83 -0.68
N PRO A 182 -24.04 -11.93 0.07
CA PRO A 182 -24.89 -10.93 -0.52
C PRO A 182 -24.05 -9.89 -1.30
N VAL A 183 -24.51 -9.53 -2.49
CA VAL A 183 -23.91 -8.49 -3.34
C VAL A 183 -25.03 -7.81 -4.11
N CYS A 184 -25.09 -6.48 -4.06
CA CYS A 184 -26.14 -5.70 -4.72
C CYS A 184 -27.55 -6.12 -4.27
N ASP A 185 -28.36 -6.60 -5.21
CA ASP A 185 -29.74 -7.07 -5.06
C ASP A 185 -29.84 -8.56 -4.75
N PHE A 186 -28.73 -9.31 -4.79
CA PHE A 186 -28.69 -10.70 -4.35
C PHE A 186 -28.49 -10.79 -2.83
N ASP A 187 -29.45 -11.40 -2.13
CA ASP A 187 -29.52 -11.48 -0.66
C ASP A 187 -28.60 -12.54 -0.02
N GLY A 188 -27.83 -13.26 -0.84
CA GLY A 188 -27.01 -14.39 -0.41
C GLY A 188 -27.76 -15.72 -0.43
N TYR A 189 -27.00 -16.82 -0.35
CA TYR A 189 -27.54 -18.18 -0.29
C TYR A 189 -26.88 -18.98 0.84
N ASN A 190 -27.69 -19.82 1.51
CA ASN A 190 -27.40 -20.65 2.69
C ASN A 190 -27.32 -19.89 4.04
N ASP A 191 -27.78 -20.53 5.13
CA ASP A 191 -27.94 -19.99 6.50
C ASP A 191 -26.63 -19.96 7.32
N GLU A 192 -25.53 -20.52 6.80
CA GLU A 192 -24.16 -20.22 7.27
C GLU A 192 -23.74 -18.75 7.00
N LYS A 193 -24.70 -17.85 6.79
CA LYS A 193 -24.55 -16.38 6.89
C LYS A 193 -23.71 -15.98 8.09
N SER A 194 -23.76 -16.74 9.18
CA SER A 194 -22.99 -16.50 10.41
C SER A 194 -21.48 -16.46 10.15
N PHE A 195 -20.89 -17.30 9.30
CA PHE A 195 -19.44 -17.29 9.08
C PHE A 195 -18.99 -16.01 8.33
N VAL A 196 -19.82 -15.54 7.40
CA VAL A 196 -19.60 -14.29 6.65
C VAL A 196 -19.91 -13.04 7.50
N THR A 197 -20.90 -13.10 8.41
CA THR A 197 -21.16 -12.00 9.37
C THR A 197 -20.15 -11.92 10.51
N HIS A 198 -19.57 -13.03 10.96
CA HIS A 198 -18.55 -13.03 12.03
C HIS A 198 -17.22 -12.38 11.59
N MET A 199 -16.88 -12.46 10.30
CA MET A 199 -15.72 -11.74 9.73
C MET A 199 -15.86 -10.22 9.82
N HIS A 200 -17.09 -9.68 9.77
CA HIS A 200 -17.32 -8.24 9.96
C HIS A 200 -16.98 -7.81 11.39
N HIS A 201 -17.13 -8.69 12.38
CA HIS A 201 -16.79 -8.41 13.77
C HIS A 201 -15.28 -8.55 14.04
N PHE A 202 -14.61 -9.51 13.40
CA PHE A 202 -13.16 -9.72 13.54
C PHE A 202 -12.34 -8.63 12.81
N ALA A 203 -12.78 -8.18 11.63
CA ALA A 203 -12.11 -7.10 10.89
C ALA A 203 -12.31 -5.71 11.53
N VAL A 204 -13.44 -5.48 12.22
CA VAL A 204 -13.72 -4.20 12.89
C VAL A 204 -13.12 -4.14 14.31
N TYR A 205 -12.97 -5.27 15.01
CA TYR A 205 -12.57 -5.27 16.44
C TYR A 205 -11.41 -6.20 16.83
N GLY A 206 -10.97 -7.13 15.99
CA GLY A 206 -10.13 -8.24 16.44
C GLY A 206 -9.07 -8.66 15.44
N GLY A 207 -8.03 -7.85 15.24
CA GLY A 207 -6.90 -8.25 14.43
C GLY A 207 -5.64 -7.50 14.84
N GLY A 208 -5.29 -7.59 16.14
CA GLY A 208 -4.15 -6.90 16.72
C GLY A 208 -2.84 -7.31 16.06
N MET A 209 -2.39 -6.54 15.07
CA MET A 209 -0.99 -6.22 14.80
C MET A 209 -0.94 -5.00 13.87
N GLY A 210 -0.76 -3.81 14.46
CA GLY A 210 -0.22 -2.65 13.75
C GLY A 210 -1.22 -1.57 13.34
N GLY A 211 -1.59 -0.71 14.30
CA GLY A 211 -1.75 0.72 14.03
C GLY A 211 -3.13 1.31 14.25
N ASP A 212 -3.28 2.03 15.36
CA ASP A 212 -4.34 3.00 15.69
C ASP A 212 -4.73 3.99 14.57
N LYS A 213 -3.94 4.07 13.49
CA LYS A 213 -4.16 4.99 12.36
C LYS A 213 -5.00 4.40 11.22
N LEU A 214 -5.26 3.09 11.19
CA LEU A 214 -6.13 2.47 10.18
C LEU A 214 -7.62 2.60 10.51
N LEU A 215 -7.95 2.77 11.79
CA LEU A 215 -9.33 2.74 12.30
C LEU A 215 -10.20 3.93 11.85
N THR A 216 -9.60 5.06 11.47
CA THR A 216 -10.38 6.26 11.08
C THR A 216 -10.78 6.29 9.60
N GLN A 217 -10.18 5.45 8.73
CA GLN A 217 -10.48 5.44 7.28
C GLN A 217 -11.49 4.36 6.86
N GLN A 218 -11.66 3.29 7.64
CA GLN A 218 -12.63 2.21 7.35
C GLN A 218 -14.04 2.45 7.93
N ALA A 219 -14.29 3.60 8.57
CA ALA A 219 -15.62 3.96 9.10
C ALA A 219 -16.67 4.27 8.01
N GLN A 220 -16.38 4.03 6.73
CA GLN A 220 -17.39 3.85 5.70
C GLN A 220 -17.73 2.37 5.63
N GLY A 221 -18.66 1.94 6.48
CA GLY A 221 -19.19 0.57 6.45
C GLY A 221 -19.70 0.19 5.05
N PRO A 222 -19.86 -1.12 4.77
CA PRO A 222 -20.47 -1.57 3.53
C PRO A 222 -21.80 -0.83 3.32
N ARG A 223 -21.96 -0.22 2.14
CA ARG A 223 -23.16 0.53 1.74
C ARG A 223 -24.43 -0.33 1.63
N TRP A 224 -24.33 -1.62 1.95
CA TRP A 224 -25.38 -2.61 1.75
C TRP A 224 -26.18 -2.75 3.04
N GLY A 225 -27.28 -1.99 3.12
CA GLY A 225 -28.23 -2.09 4.23
C GLY A 225 -29.00 -0.80 4.54
N ARG A 226 -29.70 -0.24 3.55
CA ARG A 226 -30.94 0.54 3.79
C ARG A 226 -31.90 0.33 2.63
N VAL A 227 -32.77 -0.67 2.75
CA VAL A 227 -34.17 -0.62 2.36
C VAL A 227 -34.96 -1.29 3.48
#